data_AF-A0A7V2RTH4-F1
#
_entry.id   AF-A0A7V2RTH4-F1
#
_cell.length_a   1.000
_cell.length_b   1.000
_cell.length_c   1.000
_cell.angle_alpha   90.00
_cell.angle_beta   90.00
_cell.angle_gamma   90.00
#
_symmetry.space_group_name_H-M   'P 1'
#
loop_
_entity.id
_entity.type
_entity.pdbx_description
1 polymer ?
#
loop_
_entity_poly.entity_id
_entity_poly.type
_entity_poly.pdbx_seq_one_letter_code
_entity_poly.pdbx_strand_id
1 'polypeptide(L)' 'GWAAIAEGPEAAEKLERANAILQQYGNYDWLTSSGEFVILNNGIEFAATYFIMLLVLFFYGAGRYLSLDYWIARRFRR' A
#
# COMPACT_ATOMS: atom_id res chain seq x y z
N GLY A 1 -17.24 -0.03 6.74
CA GLY A 1 -16.88 1.31 7.26
C GLY A 1 -15.47 1.79 6.91
N TRP A 2 -14.67 1.08 6.10
CA TRP A 2 -13.48 1.62 5.41
C TRP A 2 -13.49 1.17 3.94
N ALA A 3 -13.94 -0.07 3.68
CA ALA A 3 -14.20 -0.60 2.34
C ALA A 3 -15.14 0.29 1.49
N ALA A 4 -16.25 0.76 2.07
CA ALA A 4 -17.23 1.59 1.34
C ALA A 4 -16.74 3.01 0.95
N ILE A 5 -15.62 3.46 1.50
CA ILE A 5 -15.02 4.78 1.18
C ILE A 5 -13.85 4.65 0.19
N ALA A 6 -13.23 3.47 0.13
CA ALA A 6 -12.07 3.18 -0.72
C ALA A 6 -12.45 2.46 -2.03
N GLU A 7 -13.54 1.69 -2.02
CA GLU A 7 -14.07 1.01 -3.20
C GLU A 7 -15.29 1.76 -3.71
N GLY A 8 -15.21 2.28 -4.94
CA GLY A 8 -16.42 2.58 -5.69
C GLY A 8 -17.20 1.28 -5.97
N PRO A 9 -18.53 1.32 -6.11
CA PRO A 9 -19.37 0.13 -6.30
C PRO A 9 -18.89 -0.78 -7.45
N GLU A 10 -18.26 -0.18 -8.46
CA GLU A 10 -17.69 -0.87 -9.62
C GLU A 10 -16.45 -1.73 -9.29
N ALA A 11 -15.60 -1.32 -8.34
CA ALA A 11 -14.42 -2.10 -7.97
C ALA A 11 -14.82 -3.38 -7.20
N ALA A 12 -15.80 -3.25 -6.30
CA ALA A 12 -16.36 -4.37 -5.56
C ALA A 12 -17.04 -5.38 -6.50
N GLU A 13 -17.85 -4.90 -7.45
CA GLU A 13 -18.49 -5.77 -8.45
C GLU A 13 -17.45 -6.49 -9.34
N LYS A 14 -16.41 -5.79 -9.78
CA LYS A 14 -15.31 -6.39 -10.56
C LYS A 14 -14.57 -7.44 -9.74
N LEU A 15 -14.33 -7.20 -8.46
CA LEU A 15 -13.65 -8.13 -7.58
C LEU A 15 -14.49 -9.39 -7.34
N GLU A 16 -15.79 -9.24 -7.10
CA GLU A 16 -16.72 -10.36 -6.96
C GLU A 16 -16.74 -11.23 -8.22
N ARG A 17 -16.86 -10.60 -9.40
CA ARG A 17 -16.82 -11.31 -10.69
C ARG A 17 -15.49 -12.02 -10.93
N ALA A 18 -14.37 -11.38 -10.62
CA ALA A 18 -13.05 -11.99 -10.73
C ALA A 18 -12.94 -13.22 -9.81
N ASN A 19 -13.34 -13.10 -8.55
CA ASN A 19 -13.34 -14.21 -7.61
C ASN A 19 -14.22 -15.37 -8.08
N ALA A 20 -15.43 -15.11 -8.57
CA ALA A 20 -16.32 -16.14 -9.10
C ALA A 20 -15.68 -16.92 -10.25
N ILE A 21 -15.01 -16.24 -11.18
CA ILE A 21 -14.30 -16.89 -12.29
C ILE A 21 -13.13 -17.74 -11.78
N LEU A 22 -12.34 -17.22 -10.83
CA LEU A 22 -11.19 -17.93 -10.28
C LEU A 22 -11.62 -19.17 -9.48
N GLN A 23 -12.76 -19.11 -8.80
CA GLN A 23 -13.34 -20.27 -8.10
C GLN A 23 -13.91 -21.31 -9.07
N GLN A 24 -14.52 -20.87 -10.16
CA GLN A 24 -15.17 -21.77 -11.12
C GLN A 24 -14.16 -22.45 -12.08
N TYR A 25 -13.09 -21.74 -12.46
CA TYR A 25 -12.18 -22.18 -13.52
C TYR A 25 -10.71 -22.29 -13.10
N GLY A 26 -10.34 -21.86 -11.90
CA GLY A 26 -8.96 -21.87 -11.39
C GLY A 26 -8.77 -22.74 -10.16
N ASN A 27 -7.50 -22.90 -9.74
CA ASN A 27 -7.19 -23.45 -8.42
C ASN A 27 -7.18 -22.30 -7.41
N TYR A 28 -8.36 -21.97 -6.89
CA TYR A 28 -8.54 -20.82 -6.01
C TYR A 28 -7.65 -20.86 -4.77
N ASP A 29 -7.52 -22.03 -4.12
CA ASP A 29 -6.70 -22.21 -2.93
C ASP A 29 -5.22 -21.93 -3.22
N TRP A 30 -4.70 -22.39 -4.36
CA TRP A 30 -3.33 -22.10 -4.77
C TRP A 30 -3.16 -20.62 -5.12
N LEU A 31 -4.11 -20.05 -5.86
CA LEU A 31 -4.08 -18.66 -6.32
C LEU A 31 -4.17 -17.63 -5.19
N THR A 32 -4.85 -17.98 -4.09
CA THR A 32 -5.03 -17.11 -2.92
C THR A 32 -4.10 -17.45 -1.75
N SER A 33 -3.24 -18.47 -1.91
CA SER A 33 -2.34 -18.93 -0.84
C SER A 33 -1.38 -17.86 -0.32
N SER A 34 -1.04 -16.87 -1.14
CA SER A 34 -0.14 -15.75 -0.77
C SER A 34 -0.89 -14.48 -0.35
N GLY A 35 -2.23 -14.51 -0.40
CA GLY A 35 -3.09 -13.37 -0.10
C GLY A 35 -4.29 -13.29 -1.05
N GLU A 36 -5.30 -12.52 -0.63
CA GLU A 36 -6.50 -12.27 -1.44
C GLU A 36 -6.22 -11.31 -2.60
N PHE A 37 -6.98 -11.47 -3.67
CA PHE A 37 -7.01 -10.50 -4.77
C PHE A 37 -7.73 -9.24 -4.32
N VAL A 38 -7.20 -8.08 -4.69
CA VAL A 38 -7.80 -6.77 -4.39
C VAL A 38 -7.74 -5.90 -5.64
N ILE A 39 -8.84 -5.21 -5.95
CA ILE A 39 -8.90 -4.23 -7.05
C ILE A 39 -8.95 -2.84 -6.43
N LEU A 40 -7.92 -2.04 -6.67
CA LEU A 40 -7.79 -0.71 -6.09
C LEU A 40 -7.77 0.35 -7.19
N ASN A 41 -8.83 1.18 -7.26
CA ASN A 41 -8.93 2.24 -8.28
C ASN A 41 -7.88 3.35 -8.08
N ASN A 42 -7.48 3.59 -6.83
CA ASN A 42 -6.62 4.70 -6.42
C ASN A 42 -5.24 4.25 -5.90
N GLY A 43 -4.70 3.16 -6.46
CA GLY A 43 -3.44 2.58 -5.98
C GLY A 43 -2.27 3.56 -5.97
N ILE A 44 -2.21 4.48 -6.95
CA ILE A 44 -1.14 5.49 -7.01
C ILE A 44 -1.25 6.54 -5.89
N GLU A 45 -2.46 6.90 -5.46
CA GLU A 45 -2.70 7.88 -4.41
C GLU A 45 -2.33 7.32 -3.03
N PHE A 46 -2.65 6.04 -2.79
CA PHE A 46 -2.19 5.32 -1.61
C PHE A 46 -0.65 5.25 -1.60
N ALA A 47 -0.03 4.82 -2.69
CA ALA A 47 1.43 4.76 -2.79
C ALA A 47 2.08 6.13 -2.56
N ALA A 48 1.53 7.20 -3.15
CA ALA A 48 2.01 8.56 -2.95
C ALA A 48 1.85 9.03 -1.50
N THR A 49 0.72 8.73 -0.86
CA THR A 49 0.47 9.09 0.55
C THR A 49 1.47 8.41 1.48
N TYR A 50 1.66 7.09 1.36
CA TYR A 50 2.65 6.36 2.15
C TYR A 50 4.08 6.82 1.82
N PHE A 51 4.37 7.13 0.57
CA PHE A 51 5.66 7.67 0.17
C PHE A 51 5.91 9.04 0.81
N ILE A 52 4.94 9.94 0.83
CA ILE A 52 5.06 11.23 1.51
C ILE A 52 5.25 11.03 3.01
N MET A 53 4.49 10.16 3.66
CA MET A 53 4.68 9.83 5.08
C MET A 53 6.09 9.30 5.35
N LEU A 54 6.61 8.45 4.46
CA LEU A 54 7.99 7.97 4.50
C LEU A 54 8.98 9.15 4.36
N LEU A 55 8.78 10.07 3.40
CA LEU A 55 9.62 11.27 3.25
C LEU A 55 9.58 12.14 4.51
N VAL A 56 8.42 12.32 5.14
CA VAL A 56 8.28 13.05 6.40
C VAL A 56 9.12 12.36 7.50
N LEU A 57 9.11 11.04 7.60
CA LEU A 57 9.97 10.31 8.53
C LEU A 57 11.47 10.45 8.20
N PHE A 58 11.85 10.59 6.93
CA PHE A 58 13.24 10.81 6.51
C PHE A 58 13.74 12.23 6.82
N PHE A 59 12.94 13.25 6.56
CA PHE A 59 13.34 14.66 6.65
C PHE A 59 12.95 15.34 7.97
N TYR A 60 11.72 15.11 8.44
CA TYR A 60 11.22 15.65 9.71
C TYR A 60 11.57 14.73 10.89
N GLY A 61 11.82 13.45 10.60
CA GLY A 61 12.41 12.48 11.51
C GLY A 61 11.38 11.72 12.35
N ALA A 62 11.56 10.40 12.47
CA ALA A 62 11.08 9.60 13.60
C ALA A 62 11.80 9.95 14.93
N GLY A 63 12.38 11.14 15.04
CA GLY A 63 13.42 11.49 16.01
C GLY A 63 14.79 10.84 15.70
N ARG A 64 15.75 11.15 16.59
CA ARG A 64 17.22 10.90 16.67
C ARG A 64 17.85 9.63 16.04
N TYR A 65 17.08 8.68 15.50
CA TYR A 65 17.57 7.37 15.05
C TYR A 65 17.51 7.13 13.53
N LEU A 66 16.66 7.83 12.76
CA LEU A 66 16.46 7.59 11.31
C LEU A 66 16.69 8.81 10.40
N SER A 67 16.89 9.99 10.96
CA SER A 67 17.10 11.21 10.18
C SER A 67 18.46 11.16 9.46
N LEU A 68 18.43 11.04 8.13
CA LEU A 68 19.62 11.15 7.27
C LEU A 68 20.35 12.50 7.49
N ASP A 69 19.58 13.56 7.78
CA ASP A 69 20.03 14.87 8.24
C ASP A 69 21.09 14.75 9.35
N TYR A 70 20.79 14.00 10.40
CA TYR A 70 21.64 13.92 11.59
C TYR A 70 22.99 13.29 11.25
N TRP A 71 22.99 12.27 10.39
CA TRP A 71 24.22 11.60 9.96
C TRP A 71 25.05 12.46 9.01
N ILE A 72 24.41 13.20 8.08
CA ILE A 72 25.10 14.14 7.18
C ILE A 72 25.70 15.30 7.98
N ALA A 73 24.91 15.93 8.85
CA ALA A 73 25.37 17.02 9.70
C ALA A 73 26.48 16.57 10.67
N ARG A 74 26.40 15.36 11.23
CA ARG A 74 27.45 14.80 12.10
C ARG A 74 28.72 14.42 11.35
N ARG A 75 28.63 14.05 10.06
CA ARG A 75 29.79 13.72 9.24
C ARG A 75 30.51 14.95 8.67
N PHE A 76 29.79 16.05 8.42
CA PHE A 76 30.38 17.32 8.00
C PHE A 76 30.85 18.23 9.14
N ARG A 77 30.46 17.93 10.39
CA ARG A 77 30.90 18.67 11.60
C ARG A 77 32.09 17.99 12.31
N ARG A 78 32.80 17.11 11.62
CA ARG A 78 34.12 16.58 11.99
C ARG A 78 35.18 17.12 11.04
#